data_AF-A0A1B7U849-F1
#
_entry.id   AF-A0A1B7U849-F1
#
_cell.length_a   1.000
_cell.length_b   1.000
_cell.length_c   1.000
_cell.angle_alpha   90.00
_cell.angle_beta   90.00
_cell.angle_gamma   90.00
#
_symmetry.space_group_name_H-M   'P 1'
#
loop_
_entity.id
_entity.type
_entity.pdbx_description
1 polymer ?
#
loop_
_entity_poly.entity_id
_entity_poly.type
_entity_poly.pdbx_seq_one_letter_code
_entity_poly.pdbx_strand_id
1 'polypeptide(L)'
;MKITTAQKLLRIEEQITAAQNGNPADFDTWRATAEVVLRFAVGDGDQLVTDFRDINYGLSVWTERTPPGAFAEAQRDGVREGIAILKAAKTKVEILDDQETTEERMGGISVERSEIFIVHGRDDGQKEAVARLVQGLTKREPVILHEQASGSDTVIEKLERIGGTAAFAIVIATGDDVGRLKEADHDQDRPRARQNVILELGYFFGLLGRRSVLLLFEHGIDRPTDTDGIMRIELDAGRGWRIGLANELENAGFDVDRTALR
;
A
#
# COMPACT_ATOMS: atom_id res chain seq x y z
N MET A 1 -17.77 -6.69 -9.08
CA MET A 1 -17.92 -5.39 -9.76
C MET A 1 -17.50 -4.33 -8.74
N LYS A 2 -16.35 -3.65 -8.93
CA LYS A 2 -15.95 -2.56 -8.04
C LYS A 2 -16.95 -1.42 -8.21
N ILE A 3 -17.54 -0.96 -7.12
CA ILE A 3 -18.45 0.18 -7.08
C ILE A 3 -17.61 1.45 -7.25
N THR A 4 -18.06 2.39 -8.08
CA THR A 4 -17.30 3.61 -8.37
C THR A 4 -17.64 4.75 -7.41
N THR A 5 -16.70 5.67 -7.18
CA THR A 5 -16.91 6.92 -6.43
C THR A 5 -18.12 7.69 -6.95
N ALA A 6 -18.24 7.79 -8.28
CA ALA A 6 -19.38 8.42 -8.94
C ALA A 6 -20.74 7.81 -8.52
N GLN A 7 -20.80 6.48 -8.31
CA GLN A 7 -22.01 5.83 -7.83
C GLN A 7 -22.32 6.21 -6.37
N LYS A 8 -21.31 6.30 -5.50
CA LYS A 8 -21.50 6.74 -4.11
C LYS A 8 -22.01 8.18 -4.03
N LEU A 9 -21.37 9.10 -4.76
CA LEU A 9 -21.74 10.51 -4.79
C LEU A 9 -23.15 10.72 -5.33
N LEU A 10 -23.51 10.03 -6.42
CA LEU A 10 -24.85 10.10 -6.98
C LEU A 10 -25.93 9.71 -5.96
N ARG A 11 -25.73 8.60 -5.24
CA ARG A 11 -26.70 8.12 -4.25
C ARG A 11 -26.85 9.08 -3.08
N ILE A 12 -25.76 9.70 -2.63
CA ILE A 12 -25.82 10.73 -1.58
C ILE A 12 -26.64 11.94 -2.07
N GLU A 13 -26.38 12.41 -3.29
CA GLU A 13 -27.08 13.58 -3.87
C GLU A 13 -28.58 13.32 -4.05
N GLU A 14 -28.96 12.10 -4.44
CA GLU A 14 -30.36 11.67 -4.51
C GLU A 14 -31.06 11.82 -3.15
N GLN A 15 -30.40 11.44 -2.05
CA GLN A 15 -30.98 11.55 -0.70
C GLN A 15 -31.04 12.99 -0.19
N ILE A 16 -30.04 13.82 -0.52
CA ILE A 16 -30.07 15.27 -0.23
C ILE A 16 -31.25 15.93 -0.95
N THR A 17 -31.49 15.56 -2.21
CA THR A 17 -32.61 16.09 -3.01
C THR A 17 -33.96 15.59 -2.49
N ALA A 18 -34.06 14.29 -2.18
CA ALA A 18 -35.27 13.66 -1.66
C ALA A 18 -35.70 14.23 -0.29
N ALA A 19 -34.75 14.76 0.48
CA ALA A 19 -35.03 15.41 1.76
C ALA A 19 -35.82 16.73 1.62
N GLN A 20 -35.91 17.30 0.40
CA GLN A 20 -36.70 18.51 0.09
C GLN A 20 -36.52 19.64 1.12
N ASN A 21 -35.26 19.90 1.51
CA ASN A 21 -34.87 20.93 2.50
C ASN A 21 -35.56 20.80 3.88
N GLY A 22 -35.79 19.56 4.33
CA GLY A 22 -36.38 19.27 5.64
C GLY A 22 -37.72 18.54 5.57
N ASN A 23 -38.35 18.46 4.39
CA ASN A 23 -39.72 17.97 4.25
C ASN A 23 -39.83 16.84 3.20
N PRO A 24 -39.22 15.67 3.44
CA PRO A 24 -39.31 14.55 2.52
C PRO A 24 -40.76 14.10 2.33
N ALA A 25 -41.06 13.53 1.16
CA ALA A 25 -42.40 13.03 0.83
C ALA A 25 -42.84 11.90 1.79
N ASP A 26 -41.89 11.05 2.19
CA ASP A 26 -42.05 10.03 3.23
C ASP A 26 -40.81 10.07 4.12
N PHE A 27 -40.99 10.51 5.35
CA PHE A 27 -39.91 10.70 6.31
C PHE A 27 -39.26 9.38 6.73
N ASP A 28 -40.05 8.35 7.03
CA ASP A 28 -39.52 7.09 7.55
C ASP A 28 -38.74 6.35 6.46
N THR A 29 -39.29 6.33 5.24
CA THR A 29 -38.62 5.77 4.07
C THR A 29 -37.34 6.53 3.74
N TRP A 30 -37.38 7.88 3.78
CA TRP A 30 -36.20 8.70 3.55
C TRP A 30 -35.12 8.42 4.59
N ARG A 31 -35.47 8.41 5.88
CA ARG A 31 -34.49 8.19 6.97
C ARG A 31 -33.80 6.84 6.84
N ALA A 32 -34.57 5.77 6.62
CA ALA A 32 -34.01 4.43 6.45
C ALA A 32 -33.12 4.32 5.22
N THR A 33 -33.53 4.93 4.10
CA THR A 33 -32.76 4.90 2.85
C THR A 33 -31.47 5.74 2.96
N ALA A 34 -31.56 6.91 3.57
CA ALA A 34 -30.42 7.80 3.81
C ALA A 34 -29.34 7.13 4.67
N GLU A 35 -29.73 6.40 5.73
CA GLU A 35 -28.79 5.63 6.56
C GLU A 35 -28.08 4.53 5.74
N VAL A 36 -28.82 3.78 4.91
CA VAL A 36 -28.24 2.74 4.05
C VAL A 36 -27.25 3.33 3.06
N VAL A 37 -27.59 4.46 2.42
CA VAL A 37 -26.71 5.16 1.50
C VAL A 37 -25.46 5.68 2.20
N LEU A 38 -25.61 6.23 3.42
CA LEU A 38 -24.50 6.74 4.20
C LEU A 38 -23.52 5.62 4.55
N ARG A 39 -24.02 4.50 5.09
CA ARG A 39 -23.23 3.29 5.35
C ARG A 39 -22.53 2.75 4.10
N PHE A 40 -23.22 2.75 2.97
CA PHE A 40 -22.66 2.32 1.69
C PHE A 40 -21.52 3.23 1.21
N ALA A 41 -21.64 4.53 1.43
CA ALA A 41 -20.67 5.50 0.95
C ALA A 41 -19.38 5.51 1.81
N VAL A 42 -19.54 5.59 3.13
CA VAL A 42 -18.43 5.81 4.08
C VAL A 42 -18.06 4.58 4.92
N GLY A 43 -18.89 3.54 4.93
CA GLY A 43 -18.69 2.32 5.70
C GLY A 43 -19.48 2.29 7.01
N ASP A 44 -19.75 1.08 7.52
CA ASP A 44 -20.62 0.85 8.68
C ASP A 44 -20.09 1.43 10.00
N GLY A 45 -18.76 1.49 10.15
CA GLY A 45 -18.10 1.96 11.37
C GLY A 45 -17.78 3.46 11.38
N ASP A 46 -18.28 4.22 10.39
CA ASP A 46 -17.96 5.63 10.26
C ASP A 46 -18.69 6.50 11.29
N GLN A 47 -18.01 7.51 11.85
CA GLN A 47 -18.61 8.44 12.81
C GLN A 47 -19.85 9.15 12.23
N LEU A 48 -19.85 9.46 10.93
CA LEU A 48 -21.00 10.11 10.29
C LEU A 48 -22.26 9.23 10.34
N VAL A 49 -22.11 7.90 10.29
CA VAL A 49 -23.24 6.96 10.43
C VAL A 49 -23.81 7.01 11.84
N THR A 50 -22.95 7.05 12.86
CA THR A 50 -23.35 7.20 14.26
C THR A 50 -24.08 8.52 14.47
N ASP A 51 -23.49 9.63 14.03
CA ASP A 51 -24.07 10.97 14.16
C ASP A 51 -25.46 11.04 13.52
N PHE A 52 -25.65 10.41 12.34
CA PHE A 52 -26.95 10.39 11.66
C PHE A 52 -28.02 9.61 12.43
N ARG A 53 -27.65 8.50 13.08
CA ARG A 53 -28.58 7.70 13.88
C ARG A 53 -29.05 8.44 15.13
N ASP A 54 -28.15 9.23 15.71
CA ASP A 54 -28.36 9.94 16.98
C ASP A 54 -29.12 11.26 16.82
N ILE A 55 -29.40 11.69 15.59
CA ILE A 55 -30.25 12.86 15.33
C ILE A 55 -31.60 12.70 16.03
N ASN A 56 -31.99 13.74 16.76
CA ASN A 56 -33.34 13.85 17.28
C ASN A 56 -34.28 14.48 16.25
N TYR A 57 -35.20 13.67 15.71
CA TYR A 57 -36.23 14.11 14.75
C TYR A 57 -37.55 14.50 15.41
N GLY A 58 -37.60 14.59 16.74
CA GLY A 58 -38.79 14.90 17.51
C GLY A 58 -38.53 15.97 18.57
N LEU A 59 -39.58 16.33 19.30
CA LEU A 59 -39.46 17.28 20.41
C LEU A 59 -38.77 16.62 21.61
N SER A 60 -37.67 17.21 22.07
CA SER A 60 -36.99 16.81 23.31
C SER A 60 -37.82 17.10 24.56
N VAL A 61 -38.70 18.10 24.52
CA VAL A 61 -39.57 18.52 25.63
C VAL A 61 -40.92 18.94 25.07
N TRP A 62 -42.02 18.41 25.63
CA TRP A 62 -43.38 18.85 25.29
C TRP A 62 -44.20 19.12 26.56
N THR A 63 -45.14 20.05 26.45
CA THR A 63 -46.07 20.42 27.53
C THR A 63 -47.46 20.60 26.95
N GLU A 64 -48.47 20.82 27.80
CA GLU A 64 -49.82 21.19 27.36
C GLU A 64 -49.88 22.49 26.53
N ARG A 65 -48.80 23.31 26.56
CA ARG A 65 -48.69 24.55 25.78
C ARG A 65 -47.87 24.41 24.48
N THR A 66 -47.50 23.20 24.07
CA THR A 66 -46.72 22.99 22.83
C THR A 66 -47.52 23.51 21.61
N PRO A 67 -46.94 24.42 20.80
CA PRO A 67 -47.65 24.97 19.64
C PRO A 67 -48.05 23.89 18.62
N PRO A 68 -49.22 24.04 17.96
CA PRO A 68 -49.56 23.23 16.80
C PRO A 68 -48.46 23.34 15.73
N GLY A 69 -47.90 22.20 15.32
CA GLY A 69 -46.83 22.15 14.31
C GLY A 69 -45.40 22.08 14.85
N ALA A 70 -45.18 22.22 16.16
CA ALA A 70 -43.85 22.14 16.76
C ALA A 70 -43.16 20.77 16.52
N PHE A 71 -43.93 19.68 16.45
CA PHE A 71 -43.41 18.36 16.07
C PHE A 71 -42.94 18.30 14.62
N ALA A 72 -43.71 18.91 13.70
CA ALA A 72 -43.32 18.97 12.29
C ALA A 72 -42.10 19.89 12.09
N GLU A 73 -41.95 20.92 12.91
CA GLU A 73 -40.76 21.78 12.92
C GLU A 73 -39.53 21.03 13.43
N ALA A 74 -39.64 20.34 14.56
CA ALA A 74 -38.54 19.51 15.09
C ALA A 74 -38.11 18.41 14.11
N GLN A 75 -39.07 17.77 13.42
CA GLN A 75 -38.77 16.80 12.37
C GLN A 75 -38.01 17.45 11.20
N ARG A 76 -38.45 18.64 10.75
CA ARG A 76 -37.76 19.39 9.69
C ARG A 76 -36.33 19.73 10.08
N ASP A 77 -36.10 20.11 11.33
CA ASP A 77 -34.76 20.44 11.83
C ASP A 77 -33.87 19.20 11.91
N GLY A 78 -34.37 18.07 12.40
CA GLY A 78 -33.63 16.81 12.36
C GLY A 78 -33.31 16.36 10.92
N VAL A 79 -34.23 16.52 9.97
CA VAL A 79 -33.95 16.23 8.56
C VAL A 79 -32.85 17.15 8.01
N ARG A 80 -32.84 18.44 8.38
CA ARG A 80 -31.78 19.38 7.96
C ARG A 80 -30.42 19.00 8.53
N GLU A 81 -30.37 18.52 9.77
CA GLU A 81 -29.16 17.96 10.35
C GLU A 81 -28.70 16.72 9.58
N GLY A 82 -29.63 15.83 9.22
CA GLY A 82 -29.35 14.68 8.36
C GLY A 82 -28.79 15.07 6.99
N ILE A 83 -29.32 16.13 6.37
CA ILE A 83 -28.77 16.71 5.13
C ILE A 83 -27.33 17.20 5.34
N ALA A 84 -27.03 17.84 6.47
CA ALA A 84 -25.68 18.32 6.77
C ALA A 84 -24.68 17.15 6.86
N ILE A 85 -25.07 16.05 7.48
CA ILE A 85 -24.25 14.83 7.56
C ILE A 85 -24.06 14.20 6.17
N LEU A 86 -25.11 14.10 5.36
CA LEU A 86 -25.00 13.60 3.99
C LEU A 86 -24.04 14.46 3.14
N LYS A 87 -24.05 15.79 3.32
CA LYS A 87 -23.08 16.69 2.67
C LYS A 87 -21.66 16.44 3.17
N ALA A 88 -21.46 16.25 4.48
CA ALA A 88 -20.15 15.91 5.03
C ALA A 88 -19.63 14.57 4.48
N ALA A 89 -20.51 13.58 4.34
CA ALA A 89 -20.19 12.29 3.71
C ALA A 89 -19.80 12.44 2.24
N LYS A 90 -20.51 13.31 1.48
CA LYS A 90 -20.16 13.65 0.10
C LYS A 90 -18.75 14.22 0.03
N THR A 91 -18.44 15.24 0.83
CA THR A 91 -17.11 15.86 0.90
C THR A 91 -16.03 14.84 1.29
N LYS A 92 -16.33 13.94 2.25
CA LYS A 92 -15.39 12.88 2.63
C LYS A 92 -15.09 11.94 1.46
N VAL A 93 -16.10 11.52 0.71
CA VAL A 93 -15.92 10.66 -0.47
C VAL A 93 -15.13 11.38 -1.55
N GLU A 94 -15.39 12.66 -1.79
CA GLU A 94 -14.63 13.50 -2.74
C GLU A 94 -13.15 13.62 -2.32
N ILE A 95 -12.87 13.86 -1.03
CA ILE A 95 -11.49 13.93 -0.53
C ILE A 95 -10.77 12.59 -0.71
N LEU A 96 -11.43 11.48 -0.37
CA LEU A 96 -10.83 10.14 -0.51
C LEU A 96 -10.56 9.81 -1.99
N ASP A 97 -11.45 10.21 -2.89
CA ASP A 97 -11.25 10.07 -4.34
C ASP A 97 -10.13 10.96 -4.84
N ASP A 98 -10.00 12.20 -4.34
CA ASP A 98 -8.89 13.09 -4.68
C ASP A 98 -7.55 12.55 -4.15
N GLN A 99 -7.52 11.93 -2.96
CA GLN A 99 -6.32 11.26 -2.44
C GLN A 99 -5.98 10.02 -3.26
N GLU A 100 -6.95 9.13 -3.55
CA GLU A 100 -6.75 7.96 -4.42
C GLU A 100 -6.32 8.40 -5.84
N THR A 101 -6.92 9.44 -6.40
CA THR A 101 -6.56 9.98 -7.73
C THR A 101 -5.19 10.67 -7.70
N THR A 102 -4.80 11.31 -6.59
CA THR A 102 -3.48 11.91 -6.44
C THR A 102 -2.41 10.83 -6.24
N GLU A 103 -2.68 9.79 -5.47
CA GLU A 103 -1.84 8.60 -5.32
C GLU A 103 -1.74 7.82 -6.63
N GLU A 104 -2.82 7.68 -7.40
CA GLU A 104 -2.84 7.08 -8.74
C GLU A 104 -2.15 7.97 -9.77
N ARG A 105 -2.19 9.30 -9.65
CA ARG A 105 -1.43 10.22 -10.52
C ARG A 105 0.05 10.29 -10.15
N MET A 106 0.39 10.18 -8.87
CA MET A 106 1.77 10.07 -8.39
C MET A 106 2.35 8.68 -8.69
N GLY A 107 1.55 7.63 -8.62
CA GLY A 107 1.87 6.26 -9.08
C GLY A 107 1.67 6.04 -10.59
N GLY A 108 1.07 7.02 -11.28
CA GLY A 108 0.70 7.01 -12.70
C GLY A 108 1.42 8.06 -13.54
N ILE A 109 2.41 8.76 -12.98
CA ILE A 109 3.60 9.03 -13.78
C ILE A 109 4.10 7.62 -14.11
N SER A 110 3.91 7.17 -15.35
CA SER A 110 4.65 6.04 -15.89
C SER A 110 6.11 6.45 -15.93
N VAL A 111 6.76 6.44 -14.77
CA VAL A 111 8.18 6.19 -14.75
C VAL A 111 8.25 4.80 -15.34
N GLU A 112 8.80 4.69 -16.55
CA GLU A 112 9.07 3.39 -17.10
C GLU A 112 9.93 2.67 -16.06
N ARG A 113 9.31 1.71 -15.37
CA ARG A 113 10.00 0.83 -14.44
C ARG A 113 11.05 0.15 -15.26
N SER A 114 12.29 0.54 -15.05
CA SER A 114 13.39 0.21 -15.94
C SER A 114 14.70 0.04 -15.18
N GLU A 115 14.72 0.40 -13.90
CA GLU A 115 15.88 0.32 -13.03
C GLU A 115 15.97 -1.05 -12.36
N ILE A 116 17.20 -1.54 -12.24
CA ILE A 116 17.52 -2.76 -11.50
C ILE A 116 18.10 -2.35 -10.16
N PHE A 117 17.42 -2.71 -9.09
CA PHE A 117 17.84 -2.41 -7.74
C PHE A 117 18.75 -3.49 -7.17
N ILE A 118 19.78 -3.06 -6.46
CA ILE A 118 20.62 -3.95 -5.65
C ILE A 118 20.46 -3.55 -4.19
N VAL A 119 19.97 -4.51 -3.41
CA VAL A 119 19.92 -4.47 -1.96
C VAL A 119 21.03 -5.34 -1.43
N HIS A 120 21.80 -4.86 -0.45
CA HIS A 120 22.86 -5.64 0.16
C HIS A 120 23.05 -5.26 1.63
N GLY A 121 23.71 -6.15 2.33
CA GLY A 121 24.13 -5.98 3.71
C GLY A 121 25.48 -5.25 3.83
N ARG A 122 26.39 -5.81 4.62
CA ARG A 122 27.73 -5.26 4.88
C ARG A 122 28.79 -5.76 3.92
N ASP A 123 28.50 -6.79 3.12
CA ASP A 123 29.43 -7.33 2.15
C ASP A 123 29.50 -6.47 0.88
N ASP A 124 30.38 -5.46 0.91
CA ASP A 124 30.66 -4.61 -0.24
C ASP A 124 31.31 -5.37 -1.42
N GLY A 125 32.07 -6.43 -1.14
CA GLY A 125 32.74 -7.21 -2.18
C GLY A 125 31.73 -7.93 -3.07
N GLN A 126 30.74 -8.59 -2.47
CA GLN A 126 29.65 -9.24 -3.20
C GLN A 126 28.75 -8.23 -3.90
N LYS A 127 28.40 -7.12 -3.23
CA LYS A 127 27.66 -6.01 -3.84
C LYS A 127 28.32 -5.55 -5.14
N GLU A 128 29.61 -5.23 -5.10
CA GLU A 128 30.33 -4.75 -6.28
C GLU A 128 30.43 -5.82 -7.38
N ALA A 129 30.64 -7.08 -7.01
CA ALA A 129 30.70 -8.18 -7.98
C ALA A 129 29.37 -8.35 -8.73
N VAL A 130 28.25 -8.29 -8.00
CA VAL A 130 26.90 -8.34 -8.59
C VAL A 130 26.63 -7.09 -9.43
N ALA A 131 26.93 -5.89 -8.92
CA ALA A 131 26.69 -4.63 -9.64
C ALA A 131 27.45 -4.58 -10.97
N ARG A 132 28.75 -4.93 -10.97
CA ARG A 132 29.56 -5.01 -12.20
C ARG A 132 29.01 -6.02 -13.20
N LEU A 133 28.54 -7.17 -12.72
CA LEU A 133 27.95 -8.19 -13.60
C LEU A 133 26.62 -7.71 -14.20
N VAL A 134 25.73 -7.13 -13.40
CA VAL A 134 24.44 -6.57 -13.87
C VAL A 134 24.68 -5.50 -14.94
N GLN A 135 25.63 -4.60 -14.69
CA GLN A 135 26.03 -3.56 -15.63
C GLN A 135 26.57 -4.16 -16.93
N GLY A 136 27.42 -5.19 -16.84
CA GLY A 136 27.94 -5.91 -18.00
C GLY A 136 26.86 -6.61 -18.83
N LEU A 137 25.91 -7.26 -18.16
CA LEU A 137 24.82 -8.03 -18.77
C LEU A 137 23.78 -7.13 -19.42
N THR A 138 23.35 -6.06 -18.74
CA THR A 138 22.18 -5.27 -19.17
C THR A 138 22.53 -3.92 -19.80
N LYS A 139 23.81 -3.51 -19.70
CA LYS A 139 24.29 -2.15 -20.05
C LYS A 139 23.59 -1.03 -19.29
N ARG A 140 22.96 -1.35 -18.15
CA ARG A 140 22.28 -0.42 -17.25
C ARG A 140 23.08 -0.26 -15.97
N GLU A 141 23.07 0.93 -15.40
CA GLU A 141 23.63 1.15 -14.07
C GLU A 141 22.62 0.66 -13.01
N PRO A 142 22.95 -0.33 -12.18
CA PRO A 142 22.05 -0.75 -11.12
C PRO A 142 22.01 0.29 -9.99
N VAL A 143 20.83 0.49 -9.39
CA VAL A 143 20.66 1.39 -8.26
C VAL A 143 20.97 0.64 -6.97
N ILE A 144 22.07 1.01 -6.31
CA ILE A 144 22.43 0.49 -5.00
C ILE A 144 21.65 1.25 -3.94
N LEU A 145 20.71 0.58 -3.28
CA LEU A 145 19.73 1.24 -2.41
C LEU A 145 20.38 1.96 -1.21
N HIS A 146 21.39 1.34 -0.59
CA HIS A 146 22.10 1.90 0.56
C HIS A 146 22.80 3.23 0.23
N GLU A 147 23.32 3.39 -0.99
CA GLU A 147 24.12 4.55 -1.43
C GLU A 147 23.25 5.78 -1.76
N GLN A 148 21.95 5.59 -1.91
CA GLN A 148 21.02 6.69 -2.20
C GLN A 148 20.92 7.63 -0.99
N ALA A 149 21.03 8.94 -1.22
CA ALA A 149 20.94 9.93 -0.16
C ALA A 149 19.59 9.84 0.57
N SER A 150 19.62 9.76 1.90
CA SER A 150 18.41 9.69 2.72
C SER A 150 17.68 11.02 2.84
N GLY A 151 18.31 12.18 2.59
CA GLY A 151 17.56 13.44 2.40
C GLY A 151 16.62 13.87 3.54
N SER A 152 16.89 13.52 4.80
CA SER A 152 15.97 13.66 5.96
C SER A 152 14.79 12.68 5.98
N ASP A 153 14.62 11.87 4.95
CA ASP A 153 13.62 10.81 4.84
C ASP A 153 13.88 9.70 5.86
N THR A 154 12.82 9.13 6.39
CA THR A 154 12.85 7.82 7.04
C THR A 154 13.20 6.73 6.03
N VAL A 155 13.61 5.55 6.52
CA VAL A 155 13.94 4.40 5.64
C VAL A 155 12.75 4.02 4.74
N ILE A 156 11.52 4.17 5.22
CA ILE A 156 10.30 3.84 4.47
C ILE A 156 10.04 4.86 3.36
N GLU A 157 10.10 6.15 3.68
CA GLU A 157 9.91 7.23 2.68
C GLU A 157 10.98 7.15 1.57
N LYS A 158 12.21 6.81 1.94
CA LYS A 158 13.29 6.54 0.98
C LYS A 158 12.95 5.35 0.08
N LEU A 159 12.43 4.26 0.63
CA LEU A 159 12.02 3.08 -0.13
C LEU A 159 10.86 3.38 -1.10
N GLU A 160 9.86 4.14 -0.64
CA GLU A 160 8.71 4.56 -1.45
C GLU A 160 9.13 5.46 -2.61
N ARG A 161 9.94 6.48 -2.32
CA ARG A 161 10.45 7.42 -3.31
C ARG A 161 11.26 6.74 -4.40
N ILE A 162 12.12 5.80 -4.03
CA ILE A 162 13.08 5.20 -4.97
C ILE A 162 12.51 3.92 -5.61
N GLY A 163 11.64 3.18 -4.92
CA GLY A 163 11.08 1.92 -5.42
C GLY A 163 10.19 2.10 -6.65
N GLY A 164 9.57 3.27 -6.84
CA GLY A 164 8.65 3.53 -7.95
C GLY A 164 9.23 3.31 -9.35
N THR A 165 10.55 3.39 -9.51
CA THR A 165 11.29 3.22 -10.78
C THR A 165 11.77 1.79 -11.02
N ALA A 166 11.64 0.91 -10.02
CA ALA A 166 12.18 -0.44 -10.04
C ALA A 166 11.42 -1.35 -11.02
N ALA A 167 12.16 -1.97 -11.94
CA ALA A 167 11.68 -3.09 -12.76
C ALA A 167 12.03 -4.45 -12.14
N PHE A 168 13.16 -4.51 -11.45
CA PHE A 168 13.72 -5.73 -10.90
C PHE A 168 14.54 -5.42 -9.64
N ALA A 169 14.53 -6.32 -8.66
CA ALA A 169 15.33 -6.20 -7.47
C ALA A 169 16.19 -7.45 -7.25
N ILE A 170 17.48 -7.23 -6.99
CA ILE A 170 18.44 -8.25 -6.61
C ILE A 170 18.81 -8.00 -5.15
N VAL A 171 18.48 -8.94 -4.28
CA VAL A 171 18.75 -8.86 -2.85
C VAL A 171 19.90 -9.79 -2.52
N ILE A 172 20.96 -9.24 -1.94
CA ILE A 172 22.16 -9.96 -1.52
C ILE A 172 22.08 -10.18 -0.01
N ALA A 173 21.88 -11.43 0.38
CA ALA A 173 21.81 -11.87 1.76
C ALA A 173 23.09 -12.61 2.16
N THR A 174 23.91 -11.97 2.98
CA THR A 174 25.15 -12.53 3.57
C THR A 174 25.01 -12.68 5.08
N GLY A 175 25.89 -13.45 5.71
CA GLY A 175 25.92 -13.72 7.15
C GLY A 175 26.37 -12.54 8.01
N ASP A 176 25.79 -11.35 7.82
CA ASP A 176 26.19 -10.10 8.47
C ASP A 176 25.91 -10.05 9.97
N ASP A 177 24.80 -10.68 10.36
CA ASP A 177 24.30 -10.75 11.73
C ASP A 177 24.33 -12.23 12.17
N VAL A 178 24.23 -12.45 13.48
CA VAL A 178 23.96 -13.78 14.05
C VAL A 178 22.57 -13.80 14.69
N GLY A 179 21.90 -14.94 14.61
CA GLY A 179 20.62 -15.14 15.28
C GLY A 179 20.37 -16.59 15.65
N ARG A 180 19.41 -16.77 16.55
CA ARG A 180 18.94 -18.05 17.03
C ARG A 180 17.49 -17.93 17.51
N LEU A 181 16.82 -19.07 17.65
CA LEU A 181 15.55 -19.11 18.35
C LEU A 181 15.74 -18.67 19.81
N LYS A 182 14.70 -18.04 20.39
CA LYS A 182 14.74 -17.56 21.78
C LYS A 182 15.12 -18.66 22.77
N GLU A 183 14.53 -19.84 22.57
CA GLU A 183 14.71 -21.04 23.41
C GLU A 183 15.98 -21.85 23.08
N ALA A 184 16.73 -21.46 22.04
CA ALA A 184 17.97 -22.14 21.66
C ALA A 184 19.16 -21.63 22.47
N ASP A 185 20.14 -22.52 22.69
CA ASP A 185 21.41 -22.19 23.34
C ASP A 185 22.31 -21.32 22.44
N HIS A 186 23.28 -20.63 23.06
CA HIS A 186 24.20 -19.71 22.36
C HIS A 186 25.16 -20.43 21.39
N ASP A 187 25.42 -21.71 21.59
CA ASP A 187 26.22 -22.52 20.66
C ASP A 187 25.47 -22.85 19.35
N GLN A 188 24.18 -22.48 19.27
CA GLN A 188 23.33 -22.63 18.08
C GLN A 188 23.17 -21.32 17.30
N ASP A 189 24.00 -20.31 17.57
CA ASP A 189 24.02 -19.09 16.78
C ASP A 189 24.30 -19.42 15.30
N ARG A 190 23.44 -18.92 14.41
CA ARG A 190 23.56 -19.09 12.97
C ARG A 190 23.82 -17.75 12.30
N PRO A 191 24.68 -17.71 11.27
CA PRO A 191 24.81 -16.51 10.44
C PRO A 191 23.47 -16.22 9.78
N ARG A 192 23.11 -14.94 9.64
CA ARG A 192 21.85 -14.53 9.01
C ARG A 192 22.01 -13.19 8.30
N ALA A 193 21.11 -12.95 7.36
CA ALA A 193 21.00 -11.64 6.74
C ALA A 193 20.64 -10.55 7.76
N ARG A 194 21.16 -9.35 7.52
CA ARG A 194 20.83 -8.17 8.32
C ARG A 194 19.33 -7.88 8.26
N GLN A 195 18.73 -7.43 9.37
CA GLN A 195 17.27 -7.23 9.43
C GLN A 195 16.74 -6.25 8.36
N ASN A 196 17.51 -5.19 8.07
CA ASN A 196 17.13 -4.22 7.04
C ASN A 196 17.05 -4.87 5.66
N VAL A 197 17.98 -5.78 5.33
CA VAL A 197 17.97 -6.51 4.04
C VAL A 197 16.70 -7.37 3.93
N ILE A 198 16.25 -7.98 5.03
CA ILE A 198 15.00 -8.75 5.06
C ILE A 198 13.76 -7.84 4.91
N LEU A 199 13.77 -6.66 5.54
CA LEU A 199 12.70 -5.67 5.39
C LEU A 199 12.60 -5.19 3.93
N GLU A 200 13.73 -4.84 3.32
CA GLU A 200 13.82 -4.37 1.93
C GLU A 200 13.45 -5.48 0.93
N LEU A 201 13.80 -6.73 1.20
CA LEU A 201 13.30 -7.90 0.45
C LEU A 201 11.77 -7.97 0.46
N GLY A 202 11.17 -7.83 1.65
CA GLY A 202 9.71 -7.83 1.81
C GLY A 202 9.05 -6.66 1.07
N TYR A 203 9.66 -5.48 1.12
CA TYR A 203 9.20 -4.30 0.39
C TYR A 203 9.18 -4.53 -1.13
N PHE A 204 10.30 -4.93 -1.73
CA PHE A 204 10.36 -5.17 -3.18
C PHE A 204 9.46 -6.33 -3.61
N PHE A 205 9.28 -7.34 -2.75
CA PHE A 205 8.32 -8.40 -3.00
C PHE A 205 6.88 -7.87 -3.10
N GLY A 206 6.48 -6.97 -2.19
CA GLY A 206 5.16 -6.33 -2.23
C GLY A 206 4.99 -5.40 -3.44
N LEU A 207 6.05 -4.69 -3.82
CA LEU A 207 6.02 -3.67 -4.88
C LEU A 207 6.08 -4.26 -6.30
N LEU A 208 6.96 -5.25 -6.52
CA LEU A 208 7.25 -5.82 -7.84
C LEU A 208 6.60 -7.19 -8.05
N GLY A 209 6.26 -7.89 -6.97
CA GLY A 209 5.81 -9.27 -7.02
C GLY A 209 6.97 -10.28 -7.17
N ARG A 210 6.63 -11.57 -7.06
CA ARG A 210 7.62 -12.65 -6.87
C ARG A 210 8.57 -12.89 -8.06
N ARG A 211 8.12 -12.56 -9.28
CA ARG A 211 8.85 -12.84 -10.53
C ARG A 211 9.87 -11.76 -10.90
N SER A 212 9.90 -10.66 -10.15
CA SER A 212 10.78 -9.52 -10.38
C SER A 212 11.73 -9.26 -9.21
N VAL A 213 11.88 -10.25 -8.33
CA VAL A 213 12.78 -10.21 -7.18
C VAL A 213 13.63 -11.48 -7.15
N LEU A 214 14.94 -11.31 -7.16
CA LEU A 214 15.92 -12.38 -7.03
C LEU A 214 16.66 -12.25 -5.70
N LEU A 215 16.65 -13.31 -4.90
CA LEU A 215 17.43 -13.41 -3.69
C LEU A 215 18.72 -14.20 -3.96
N LEU A 216 19.85 -13.50 -3.95
CA LEU A 216 21.20 -14.07 -3.90
C LEU A 216 21.57 -14.28 -2.43
N PHE A 217 21.93 -15.50 -2.04
CA PHE A 217 22.19 -15.82 -0.63
C PHE A 217 23.49 -16.58 -0.42
N GLU A 218 24.21 -16.26 0.65
CA GLU A 218 25.39 -17.00 1.09
C GLU A 218 25.00 -18.39 1.65
N HIS A 219 25.85 -19.39 1.39
CA HIS A 219 25.64 -20.73 1.91
C HIS A 219 25.55 -20.74 3.45
N GLY A 220 24.58 -21.48 3.99
CA GLY A 220 24.48 -21.73 5.43
C GLY A 220 23.87 -20.61 6.27
N ILE A 221 23.42 -19.50 5.65
CA ILE A 221 22.70 -18.46 6.39
C ILE A 221 21.28 -18.91 6.78
N ASP A 222 20.83 -18.47 7.94
CA ASP A 222 19.44 -18.56 8.38
C ASP A 222 18.56 -17.62 7.54
N ARG A 223 17.49 -18.17 6.96
CA ARG A 223 16.63 -17.49 5.99
C ARG A 223 15.18 -17.54 6.45
N PRO A 224 14.36 -16.52 6.15
CA PRO A 224 12.93 -16.60 6.45
C PRO A 224 12.31 -17.78 5.69
N THR A 225 11.58 -18.63 6.41
CA THR A 225 10.98 -19.87 5.88
C THR A 225 10.00 -19.61 4.74
N ASP A 226 9.34 -18.46 4.73
CA ASP A 226 8.36 -18.09 3.70
C ASP A 226 8.97 -17.52 2.40
N THR A 227 10.31 -17.54 2.25
CA THR A 227 11.00 -17.12 1.02
C THR A 227 10.97 -18.18 -0.10
N ASP A 228 10.34 -19.33 0.12
CA ASP A 228 10.27 -20.43 -0.86
C ASP A 228 9.54 -20.07 -2.16
N GLY A 229 8.71 -19.02 -2.15
CA GLY A 229 8.02 -18.52 -3.34
C GLY A 229 8.81 -17.52 -4.19
N ILE A 230 10.08 -17.24 -3.86
CA ILE A 230 10.94 -16.24 -4.53
C ILE A 230 12.06 -16.96 -5.30
N MET A 231 12.49 -16.38 -6.42
CA MET A 231 13.68 -16.85 -7.15
C MET A 231 14.91 -16.72 -6.26
N ARG A 232 15.67 -17.80 -6.13
CA ARG A 232 16.80 -17.87 -5.20
C ARG A 232 17.98 -18.54 -5.86
N ILE A 233 19.14 -17.94 -5.70
CA ILE A 233 20.41 -18.48 -6.18
C ILE A 233 21.42 -18.38 -5.05
N GLU A 234 22.09 -19.49 -4.76
CA GLU A 234 23.17 -19.51 -3.80
C GLU A 234 24.40 -18.81 -4.41
N LEU A 235 25.05 -17.93 -3.66
CA LEU A 235 26.34 -17.32 -3.99
C LEU A 235 27.44 -18.36 -3.82
N ASP A 236 27.55 -19.24 -4.81
CA ASP A 236 28.60 -20.25 -4.84
C ASP A 236 29.97 -19.65 -5.21
N ALA A 237 31.04 -20.35 -4.81
CA ALA A 237 32.40 -20.03 -5.27
C ALA A 237 32.60 -20.35 -6.76
N GLY A 238 31.70 -21.16 -7.34
CA GLY A 238 31.61 -21.35 -8.77
C GLY A 238 31.18 -20.05 -9.46
N ARG A 239 31.34 -19.97 -10.78
CA ARG A 239 30.69 -18.88 -11.53
C ARG A 239 29.20 -19.20 -11.79
N GLY A 240 28.61 -20.14 -11.03
CA GLY A 240 27.28 -20.70 -11.30
C GLY A 240 26.18 -19.69 -11.07
N TRP A 241 26.28 -18.94 -9.97
CA TRP A 241 25.33 -17.86 -9.65
C TRP A 241 25.23 -16.80 -10.74
N ARG A 242 26.32 -16.55 -11.49
CA ARG A 242 26.36 -15.56 -12.57
C ARG A 242 25.46 -15.95 -13.74
N ILE A 243 25.47 -17.23 -14.08
CA ILE A 243 24.63 -17.79 -15.15
C ILE A 243 23.16 -17.73 -14.72
N GLY A 244 22.87 -18.12 -13.47
CA GLY A 244 21.52 -18.02 -12.91
C GLY A 244 21.00 -16.58 -12.93
N LEU A 245 21.80 -15.61 -12.49
CA LEU A 245 21.45 -14.18 -12.54
C LEU A 245 21.12 -13.72 -13.96
N ALA A 246 21.96 -14.09 -14.95
CA ALA A 246 21.71 -13.73 -16.35
C ALA A 246 20.39 -14.32 -16.86
N ASN A 247 20.07 -15.57 -16.52
CA ASN A 247 18.81 -16.20 -16.90
C ASN A 247 17.60 -15.48 -16.27
N GLU A 248 17.67 -15.09 -15.00
CA GLU A 248 16.54 -14.41 -14.35
C GLU A 248 16.32 -12.98 -14.87
N LEU A 249 17.39 -12.27 -15.23
CA LEU A 249 17.28 -10.99 -15.91
C LEU A 249 16.61 -11.14 -17.29
N GLU A 250 16.98 -12.18 -18.06
CA GLU A 250 16.35 -12.46 -19.35
C GLU A 250 14.86 -12.85 -19.19
N ASN A 251 14.54 -13.68 -18.18
CA ASN A 251 13.15 -14.03 -17.83
C ASN A 251 12.30 -12.84 -17.40
N ALA A 252 12.93 -11.83 -16.79
CA ALA A 252 12.31 -10.57 -16.41
C ALA A 252 12.17 -9.58 -17.58
N GLY A 253 12.63 -9.95 -18.77
CA GLY A 253 12.47 -9.16 -20.00
C GLY A 253 13.59 -8.15 -20.26
N PHE A 254 14.73 -8.25 -19.57
CA PHE A 254 15.89 -7.44 -19.90
C PHE A 254 16.65 -8.01 -21.10
N ASP A 255 17.22 -7.14 -21.92
CA ASP A 255 18.17 -7.54 -22.97
C ASP A 255 19.52 -7.88 -22.31
N VAL A 256 19.94 -9.14 -22.43
CA VAL A 256 21.08 -9.71 -21.70
C VAL A 256 22.23 -10.06 -22.64
N ASP A 257 23.32 -9.31 -22.51
CA ASP A 257 24.60 -9.58 -23.18
C ASP A 257 25.39 -10.67 -22.44
N ARG A 258 25.17 -11.93 -22.84
CA ARG A 258 25.87 -13.10 -22.28
C ARG A 258 27.38 -13.11 -22.50
N THR A 259 27.96 -12.19 -23.29
CA THR A 259 29.44 -12.09 -23.39
C THR A 259 30.06 -11.60 -22.07
N ALA A 260 29.31 -10.89 -21.24
CA ALA A 260 29.75 -10.45 -19.91
C ALA A 260 29.95 -11.60 -18.90
N LEU A 261 29.57 -12.84 -19.24
CA LEU A 261 29.80 -14.03 -18.41
C LEU A 261 31.19 -14.67 -18.60
N ARG A 262 31.92 -14.28 -19.66
CA ARG A 262 33.21 -14.88 -20.03
C ARG A 262 34.35 -14.41 -19.12
#